data_AF-A0A0F9ZP02-F1
#
_entry.id   AF-A0A0F9ZP02-F1
#
_cell.length_a   1.000
_cell.length_b   1.000
_cell.length_c   1.000
_cell.angle_alpha   90.00
_cell.angle_beta   90.00
_cell.angle_gamma   90.00
#
_symmetry.space_group_name_H-M   'P 1'
#
loop_
_entity.id
_entity.type
_entity.pdbx_description
1 polymer ?
#
loop_
_entity_poly.entity_id
_entity_poly.type
_entity_poly.pdbx_seq_one_letter_code
_entity_poly.pdbx_strand_id
1 'polypeptide(L)'
;MKETAILGFIGALMILIAFVMNQKHKWEEDYLVYDLSNVAGSSLLVWYAYLIDAYPFMLLNGAWAIVSLVDVVKYFMNLRKGGKFEGSTHEMMK
;
A
#
# COMPACT_ATOMS: atom_id res chain seq x y z
N MET A 1 -24.56 1.16 -4.33
CA MET A 1 -24.76 1.14 -2.86
C MET A 1 -24.29 -0.19 -2.25
N LYS A 2 -24.98 -1.33 -2.44
CA LYS A 2 -24.56 -2.61 -1.82
C LYS A 2 -23.29 -3.21 -2.47
N GLU A 3 -23.24 -3.24 -3.80
CA GLU A 3 -22.10 -3.85 -4.52
C GLU A 3 -20.82 -3.03 -4.35
N THR A 4 -20.94 -1.70 -4.35
CA THR A 4 -19.80 -0.80 -4.12
C THR A 4 -19.23 -0.91 -2.71
N ALA A 5 -20.04 -1.29 -1.71
CA ALA A 5 -19.57 -1.50 -0.34
C ALA A 5 -18.59 -2.68 -0.23
N ILE A 6 -18.68 -3.69 -1.10
CA ILE A 6 -17.73 -4.81 -1.13
C ILE A 6 -16.34 -4.31 -1.52
N LEU A 7 -16.24 -3.40 -2.50
CA LEU A 7 -14.97 -2.77 -2.89
C LEU A 7 -14.36 -1.98 -1.73
N GLY A 8 -15.18 -1.16 -1.05
CA GLY A 8 -14.77 -0.42 0.13
C GLY A 8 -14.28 -1.33 1.25
N PHE A 9 -15.01 -2.42 1.52
CA PHE A 9 -14.66 -3.38 2.57
C PHE A 9 -13.35 -4.14 2.26
N ILE A 10 -13.18 -4.64 1.04
CA ILE A 10 -11.95 -5.33 0.62
C ILE A 10 -10.76 -4.38 0.70
N GLY A 11 -10.88 -3.16 0.14
CA GLY A 11 -9.80 -2.17 0.17
C GLY A 11 -9.41 -1.77 1.60
N ALA A 12 -10.40 -1.54 2.47
CA ALA A 12 -10.16 -1.22 3.87
C ALA A 12 -9.48 -2.37 4.62
N LEU A 13 -9.91 -3.61 4.43
CA LEU A 13 -9.28 -4.77 5.06
C LEU A 13 -7.81 -4.94 4.63
N MET A 14 -7.49 -4.72 3.35
CA MET A 14 -6.12 -4.82 2.87
C MET A 14 -5.20 -3.82 3.57
N ILE A 15 -5.58 -2.54 3.63
CA ILE A 15 -4.79 -1.50 4.30
C ILE A 15 -4.71 -1.77 5.80
N LEU A 16 -5.81 -2.18 6.44
CA LEU A 16 -5.82 -2.45 7.88
C LEU A 16 -4.95 -3.66 8.25
N ILE A 17 -4.94 -4.71 7.44
CA ILE A 17 -4.05 -5.85 7.65
C ILE A 17 -2.59 -5.39 7.50
N ALA A 18 -2.26 -4.63 6.45
CA ALA A 18 -0.91 -4.09 6.26
C ALA A 18 -0.48 -3.22 7.45
N PHE A 19 -1.34 -2.30 7.90
CA PHE A 19 -1.11 -1.46 9.06
C PHE A 19 -0.92 -2.28 10.35
N VAL A 20 -1.79 -3.26 10.62
CA VAL A 20 -1.66 -4.13 11.80
C VAL A 20 -0.36 -4.93 11.77
N MET A 21 0.06 -5.40 10.60
CA MET A 21 1.32 -6.12 10.44
C MET A 21 2.53 -5.20 10.67
N ASN A 22 2.46 -3.95 10.19
CA ASN A 22 3.48 -2.93 10.44
C ASN A 22 3.55 -2.52 11.91
N GLN A 23 2.42 -2.26 12.56
CA GLN A 23 2.36 -1.98 14.00
C GLN A 23 2.85 -3.14 14.87
N LYS A 24 2.80 -4.38 14.37
CA LYS A 24 3.37 -5.56 15.04
C LYS A 24 4.84 -5.80 14.69
N HIS A 25 5.48 -4.89 13.96
CA HIS A 25 6.84 -5.01 13.45
C HIS A 25 7.06 -6.30 12.64
N LYS A 26 6.01 -6.83 12.01
CA LYS A 26 6.10 -8.01 11.14
C LYS A 26 6.40 -7.64 9.70
N TRP A 27 5.89 -6.51 9.24
CA TRP A 27 6.18 -5.92 7.93
C TRP A 27 6.72 -4.51 8.15
N GLU A 28 7.95 -4.24 7.75
CA GLU A 28 8.48 -2.87 7.79
C GLU A 28 7.90 -2.06 6.62
N GLU A 29 7.90 -0.74 6.74
CA GLU A 29 7.37 0.15 5.69
C GLU A 29 8.15 0.10 4.37
N ASP A 30 9.38 -0.42 4.37
CA ASP A 30 10.20 -0.63 3.17
C ASP A 30 10.00 -2.03 2.55
N TYR A 31 9.18 -2.89 3.18
CA TYR A 31 8.90 -4.21 2.64
C TYR A 31 7.92 -4.10 1.48
N LEU A 32 8.29 -4.71 0.34
CA LEU A 32 7.46 -4.74 -0.86
C LEU A 32 6.01 -5.21 -0.60
N VAL A 33 5.82 -6.18 0.30
CA VAL A 33 4.48 -6.70 0.63
C VAL A 33 3.60 -5.65 1.31
N TYR A 34 4.18 -4.76 2.12
CA TYR A 34 3.48 -3.64 2.75
C TYR A 34 3.04 -2.64 1.70
N ASP A 35 3.96 -2.22 0.82
CA ASP A 35 3.65 -1.26 -0.25
C ASP A 35 2.66 -1.81 -1.26
N LEU A 36 2.79 -3.06 -1.70
CA LEU A 36 1.83 -3.70 -2.61
C LEU A 36 0.43 -3.78 -2.00
N SER A 37 0.34 -4.09 -0.70
CA SER A 37 -0.94 -4.12 0.02
C SER A 37 -1.57 -2.73 0.07
N ASN A 38 -0.75 -1.71 0.34
CA ASN A 38 -1.20 -0.32 0.35
C ASN A 38 -1.63 0.17 -1.03
N VAL A 39 -0.87 -0.09 -2.10
CA VAL A 39 -1.24 0.28 -3.48
C VAL A 39 -2.58 -0.34 -3.85
N ALA A 40 -2.72 -1.65 -3.67
CA ALA A 40 -3.92 -2.36 -4.08
C ALA A 40 -5.14 -1.96 -3.24
N GLY A 41 -5.00 -1.88 -1.92
CA GLY A 41 -6.08 -1.48 -1.01
C GLY A 41 -6.53 -0.03 -1.23
N SER A 42 -5.57 0.90 -1.35
CA SER A 42 -5.88 2.32 -1.50
C SER A 42 -6.42 2.64 -2.90
N SER A 43 -5.97 1.95 -3.95
CA SER A 43 -6.57 2.07 -5.29
C SER A 43 -8.04 1.63 -5.30
N LEU A 44 -8.38 0.54 -4.60
CA LEU A 44 -9.78 0.11 -4.43
C LEU A 44 -10.61 1.15 -3.66
N LEU A 45 -10.02 1.75 -2.61
CA LEU A 45 -10.71 2.78 -1.82
C LEU A 45 -10.87 4.10 -2.58
N VAL A 46 -9.92 4.49 -3.43
CA VAL A 46 -10.06 5.64 -4.34
C VAL A 46 -11.21 5.38 -5.32
N TRP A 47 -11.25 4.19 -5.94
CA TRP A 47 -12.32 3.80 -6.84
C TRP A 47 -13.68 3.80 -6.13
N TYR A 48 -13.74 3.22 -4.93
CA TYR A 48 -14.94 3.26 -4.10
C TYR A 48 -15.37 4.69 -3.78
N ALA A 49 -14.45 5.55 -3.36
CA ALA A 49 -14.70 6.95 -3.00
C ALA A 49 -15.26 7.75 -4.18
N TYR A 50 -14.72 7.54 -5.38
CA TYR A 50 -15.21 8.13 -6.61
C TYR A 50 -16.66 7.73 -6.89
N LEU A 51 -17.01 6.45 -6.72
CA LEU A 51 -18.37 5.94 -6.95
C LEU A 51 -19.42 6.45 -5.95
N ILE A 52 -19.01 7.02 -4.81
CA ILE A 52 -19.90 7.55 -3.78
C ILE A 52 -19.72 9.06 -3.54
N ASP A 53 -19.01 9.76 -4.43
CA ASP A 53 -18.71 11.19 -4.33
C ASP A 53 -18.06 11.63 -2.99
N ALA A 54 -17.26 10.74 -2.38
CA ALA A 54 -16.59 11.00 -1.11
C ALA A 54 -15.20 11.63 -1.30
N TYR A 55 -15.15 12.87 -1.82
CA TYR A 55 -13.89 13.52 -2.22
C TYR A 55 -12.80 13.62 -1.13
N PRO A 56 -13.10 13.93 0.16
CA PRO A 56 -12.07 13.94 1.20
C PRO A 56 -11.44 12.56 1.42
N PHE A 57 -12.27 11.51 1.36
CA PHE A 57 -11.81 10.13 1.47
C PHE A 57 -11.03 9.71 0.22
N MET A 58 -11.43 10.17 -0.96
CA MET A 58 -10.70 9.95 -2.21
C MET A 58 -9.31 10.57 -2.17
N LEU A 59 -9.17 11.81 -1.67
CA LEU A 59 -7.88 12.49 -1.52
C LEU A 59 -6.96 11.74 -0.55
N LEU A 60 -7.49 11.33 0.61
CA LEU A 60 -6.75 10.57 1.60
C LEU A 60 -6.17 9.28 1.00
N ASN A 61 -7.01 8.46 0.39
CA ASN A 61 -6.57 7.19 -0.18
C ASN A 61 -5.70 7.38 -1.43
N GLY A 62 -5.91 8.47 -2.18
CA GLY A 62 -5.06 8.84 -3.31
C GLY A 62 -3.61 9.13 -2.86
N ALA A 63 -3.42 9.80 -1.72
CA ALA A 63 -2.09 10.02 -1.18
C ALA A 63 -1.39 8.70 -0.81
N TRP A 64 -2.11 7.78 -0.16
CA TRP A 64 -1.61 6.44 0.16
C TRP A 64 -1.23 5.66 -1.10
N ALA A 65 -2.06 5.71 -2.13
CA ALA A 65 -1.82 5.04 -3.41
C ALA A 65 -0.56 5.56 -4.10
N ILE A 66 -0.39 6.88 -4.15
CA ILE A 66 0.75 7.51 -4.83
C ILE A 66 2.06 7.19 -4.11
N VAL A 67 2.12 7.37 -2.78
CA VAL A 67 3.35 7.14 -2.01
C VAL A 67 3.79 5.69 -2.13
N SER A 68 2.90 4.74 -1.86
CA SER A 68 3.22 3.31 -1.97
C SER A 68 3.56 2.88 -3.39
N LEU A 69 2.91 3.44 -4.42
CA LEU A 69 3.24 3.15 -5.82
C LEU A 69 4.65 3.62 -6.18
N VAL A 70 5.07 4.78 -5.69
CA VAL A 70 6.42 5.29 -5.91
C VAL A 70 7.46 4.31 -5.36
N ASP A 71 7.23 3.75 -4.17
CA ASP A 71 8.18 2.82 -3.54
C ASP A 71 8.19 1.45 -4.24
N VAL A 72 7.04 0.93 -4.68
CA VAL A 72 6.97 -0.25 -5.56
C VAL A 72 7.73 -0.04 -6.87
N VAL A 73 7.56 1.12 -7.52
CA VAL A 73 8.27 1.43 -8.77
C VAL A 73 9.78 1.49 -8.55
N LYS A 74 10.24 2.15 -7.48
CA LYS A 74 11.67 2.17 -7.11
C LYS A 74 12.21 0.77 -6.87
N TYR A 75 11.47 -0.09 -6.17
CA TYR A 75 11.84 -1.48 -5.93
C TYR A 75 12.15 -2.22 -7.23
N PHE A 76 11.22 -2.19 -8.19
CA PHE A 76 11.42 -2.87 -9.47
C PHE A 76 12.50 -2.22 -10.35
N MET A 77 12.66 -0.89 -10.30
CA MET A 77 13.75 -0.20 -11.00
C MET A 77 15.13 -0.60 -10.47
N ASN A 78 15.27 -0.77 -9.16
CA ASN A 78 16.53 -1.16 -8.52
C ASN A 78 16.88 -2.63 -8.81
N LEU A 79 15.89 -3.52 -8.79
CA LEU A 79 16.07 -4.93 -9.20
C LEU A 79 16.62 -5.04 -10.63
N ARG A 80 16.08 -4.25 -11.57
CA ARG A 80 16.52 -4.26 -12.97
C ARG A 80 17.98 -3.81 -13.15
N LYS A 81 18.49 -2.94 -12.27
CA LYS A 81 19.87 -2.43 -12.33
C LYS A 81 20.91 -3.39 -11.73
N GLY A 82 20.51 -4.59 -11.29
CA GLY A 82 21.41 -5.51 -10.59
C GLY A 82 21.90 -4.98 -9.24
N GLY A 83 21.27 -3.91 -8.73
CA GLY A 83 21.57 -3.35 -7.42
C GLY A 83 21.01 -4.24 -6.32
N LYS A 84 21.84 -4.56 -5.32
CA LYS A 84 21.34 -5.12 -4.06
C LYS A 84 20.32 -4.12 -3.51
N PHE A 85 19.10 -4.60 -3.27
CA PHE A 85 18.08 -3.79 -2.64
C PHE A 85 18.51 -3.53 -1.18
N GLU A 86 19.07 -2.35 -0.90
CA GLU A 86 19.42 -1.87 0.45
C GLU A 86 18.17 -1.49 1.28
N GLY A 87 17.05 -2.20 1.07
CA GLY A 87 15.82 -2.11 1.87
C GLY A 87 15.31 -3.48 2.30
N SER A 88 16.21 -4.47 2.40
CA SER A 88 15.91 -5.77 3.02
C SER A 88 17.14 -6.37 3.69
N THR A 89 18.08 -5.50 4.11
CA THR A 89 19.13 -5.90 5.03
C THR A 89 18.53 -6.01 6.42
N HIS A 90 17.68 -7.01 6.63
CA HIS A 90 17.59 -7.58 7.96
C HIS A 90 19.00 -8.09 8.28
N GLU A 91 19.70 -7.32 9.12
CA GLU A 91 20.92 -7.71 9.83
C GLU A 91 22.20 -7.86 9.00
N MET A 92 22.78 -6.75 8.56
CA MET A 92 24.17 -6.50 8.93
C MET A 92 24.17 -5.71 10.23
N MET A 93 24.20 -6.46 11.34
CA MET A 93 24.48 -5.96 12.69
C MET A 93 23.39 -5.13 13.39
N LYS A 94 22.96 -5.68 14.54
CA LYS A 94 22.54 -5.03 15.80
C LYS A 94 21.06 -5.07 16.12
#